data_AF-A0A0W0ZFM2-F1
#
_entry.id   AF-A0A0W0ZFM2-F1
#
_cell.length_a   1.000
_cell.length_b   1.000
_cell.length_c   1.000
_cell.angle_alpha   90.00
_cell.angle_beta   90.00
_cell.angle_gamma   90.00
#
_symmetry.space_group_name_H-M   'P 1'
#
loop_
_entity.id
_entity.type
_entity.pdbx_description
1 polymer ?
#
loop_
_entity_poly.entity_id
_entity_poly.type
_entity_poly.pdbx_seq_one_letter_code
_entity_poly.pdbx_strand_id
1 'polypeptide(L)'
;MIKIMSLSLFIIIGLFCSQSNASQKTIKLNPNETKSLANNTLWTLNATCVVQSTHLNKSKIKINVVKNCGSVNGKKLSTGQGTLIKVKNNSSVSVTAEPGTQINLINLGTDDLQAVCST
;
A
#
# COMPACT_ATOMS: atom_id res chain seq x y z
N MET A 1 -11.32 69.67 -4.31
CA MET A 1 -10.69 68.59 -3.53
C MET A 1 -10.73 67.32 -4.37
N ILE A 2 -9.64 66.99 -5.04
CA ILE A 2 -9.56 65.83 -5.96
C ILE A 2 -8.99 64.65 -5.18
N LYS A 3 -9.77 63.56 -5.17
CA LYS A 3 -9.61 62.35 -4.39
C LYS A 3 -8.66 61.41 -5.15
N ILE A 4 -7.39 61.33 -4.75
CA ILE A 4 -6.44 60.39 -5.35
C ILE A 4 -6.51 59.09 -4.57
N MET A 5 -7.17 58.12 -5.21
CA MET A 5 -7.34 56.73 -4.80
C MET A 5 -5.99 56.02 -4.94
N SER A 6 -5.30 55.77 -3.82
CA SER A 6 -4.08 54.95 -3.80
C SER A 6 -4.46 53.47 -3.95
N LEU A 7 -4.16 52.93 -5.13
CA LEU A 7 -4.39 51.53 -5.51
C LEU A 7 -3.18 50.70 -5.04
N SER A 8 -3.25 50.14 -3.83
CA SER A 8 -2.24 49.18 -3.35
C SER A 8 -2.61 47.77 -3.80
N LEU A 9 -1.93 47.32 -4.86
CA LEU A 9 -2.00 45.96 -5.40
C LEU A 9 -1.23 45.01 -4.47
N PHE A 10 -1.92 44.38 -3.53
CA PHE A 10 -1.34 43.28 -2.73
C PHE A 10 -1.25 42.03 -3.61
N ILE A 11 -0.08 41.79 -4.20
CA ILE A 11 0.27 40.51 -4.81
C ILE A 11 0.51 39.52 -3.67
N ILE A 12 -0.54 38.81 -3.28
CA ILE A 12 -0.43 37.64 -2.41
C ILE A 12 0.05 36.50 -3.30
N ILE A 13 1.38 36.32 -3.38
CA ILE A 13 1.98 35.10 -3.93
C ILE A 13 1.56 33.97 -3.01
N GLY A 14 0.54 33.22 -3.47
CA GLY A 14 0.09 31.99 -2.85
C GLY A 14 1.24 31.01 -2.81
N LEU A 15 1.78 30.81 -1.61
CA LEU A 15 2.69 29.73 -1.30
C LEU A 15 1.87 28.43 -1.32
N PHE A 16 1.65 27.88 -2.52
CA PHE A 16 1.14 26.53 -2.69
C PHE A 16 2.25 25.57 -2.28
N CYS A 17 2.32 25.25 -0.98
CA CYS A 17 3.06 24.09 -0.52
C CYS A 17 2.39 22.85 -1.11
N SER A 18 2.95 22.33 -2.20
CA SER A 18 2.59 21.02 -2.76
C SER A 18 2.97 19.94 -1.74
N GLN A 19 2.03 19.55 -0.89
CA GLN A 19 2.20 18.39 -0.03
C GLN A 19 2.13 17.15 -0.91
N SER A 20 3.30 16.58 -1.23
CA SER A 20 3.43 15.29 -1.92
C SER A 20 2.98 14.16 -0.98
N ASN A 21 1.68 13.95 -0.91
CA ASN A 21 1.11 12.83 -0.16
C ASN A 21 1.45 11.53 -0.91
N ALA A 22 2.45 10.79 -0.43
CA ALA A 22 2.63 9.40 -0.81
C ALA A 22 1.33 8.66 -0.47
N SER A 23 0.72 7.98 -1.45
CA SER A 23 -0.54 7.28 -1.25
C SER A 23 -0.31 6.07 -0.37
N GLN A 24 -0.61 6.21 0.92
CA GLN A 24 -0.45 5.15 1.90
C GLN A 24 -1.77 4.36 2.01
N LYS A 25 -1.70 3.05 1.79
CA LYS A 25 -2.82 2.13 1.92
C LYS A 25 -2.62 1.21 3.12
N THR A 26 -3.51 1.33 4.10
CA THR A 26 -3.52 0.45 5.27
C THR A 26 -4.47 -0.72 5.05
N ILE A 27 -3.96 -1.93 5.22
CA ILE A 27 -4.69 -3.19 5.07
C ILE A 27 -4.68 -3.91 6.42
N LYS A 28 -5.84 -4.01 7.07
CA LYS A 28 -5.99 -4.84 8.27
C LYS A 28 -6.26 -6.28 7.85
N LEU A 29 -5.70 -7.28 8.52
CA LEU A 29 -5.98 -8.70 8.34
C LEU A 29 -6.18 -9.36 9.70
N ASN A 30 -7.40 -9.78 9.97
CA ASN A 30 -7.71 -10.55 11.16
C ASN A 30 -7.20 -12.00 11.00
N PRO A 31 -6.98 -12.74 12.11
CA PRO A 31 -6.61 -14.15 12.08
C PRO A 31 -7.54 -14.97 11.18
N ASN A 32 -6.95 -15.80 10.32
CA ASN A 32 -7.63 -16.65 9.35
C ASN A 32 -8.53 -15.91 8.34
N GLU A 33 -8.47 -14.58 8.29
CA GLU A 33 -9.21 -13.79 7.32
C GLU A 33 -8.50 -13.82 5.96
N THR A 34 -9.30 -13.88 4.89
CA THR A 34 -8.84 -13.73 3.52
C THR A 34 -9.30 -12.38 2.97
N LYS A 35 -8.36 -11.57 2.48
CA LYS A 35 -8.66 -10.32 1.77
C LYS A 35 -8.22 -10.40 0.33
N SER A 36 -9.14 -10.09 -0.58
CA SER A 36 -8.84 -9.94 -2.00
C SER A 36 -8.32 -8.53 -2.27
N LEU A 37 -7.15 -8.43 -2.89
CA LEU A 37 -6.56 -7.17 -3.35
C LEU A 37 -6.38 -7.25 -4.86
N ALA A 38 -6.65 -6.14 -5.55
CA ALA A 38 -6.49 -6.06 -6.99
C ALA A 38 -5.77 -4.77 -7.40
N ASN A 39 -4.91 -4.89 -8.41
CA ASN A 39 -4.41 -3.75 -9.15
C ASN A 39 -5.35 -3.48 -10.33
N ASN A 40 -6.27 -2.53 -10.15
CA ASN A 40 -7.19 -2.12 -11.20
C ASN A 40 -6.66 -0.95 -12.05
N THR A 41 -5.43 -0.50 -11.81
CA THR A 41 -4.82 0.55 -12.64
C THR A 41 -4.30 -0.03 -13.95
N LEU A 42 -4.01 0.85 -14.91
CA LEU A 42 -3.45 0.49 -16.21
C LEU A 42 -1.92 0.33 -16.18
N TRP A 43 -1.29 0.52 -15.03
CA TRP A 43 0.17 0.44 -14.86
C TRP A 43 0.56 -0.54 -13.76
N THR A 44 1.81 -1.01 -13.81
CA THR A 44 2.36 -1.87 -12.75
C THR A 44 2.53 -1.08 -11.46
N LEU A 45 1.93 -1.57 -10.38
CA LEU A 45 2.14 -1.00 -9.04
C LEU A 45 3.37 -1.64 -8.41
N ASN A 46 4.25 -0.80 -7.87
CA ASN A 46 5.33 -1.22 -6.97
C ASN A 46 4.99 -0.63 -5.61
N ALA A 47 4.89 -1.47 -4.58
CA ALA A 47 4.62 -1.02 -3.23
C ALA A 47 5.57 -1.66 -2.24
N THR A 48 5.88 -0.92 -1.18
CA THR A 48 6.56 -1.46 0.00
C THR A 48 5.57 -1.44 1.15
N CYS A 49 5.31 -2.61 1.71
CA CYS A 49 4.37 -2.79 2.81
C CYS A 49 5.12 -3.08 4.10
N VAL A 50 4.90 -2.27 5.12
CA VAL A 50 5.42 -2.50 6.47
C VAL A 50 4.33 -3.17 7.30
N VAL A 51 4.62 -4.36 7.82
CA VAL A 51 3.72 -5.11 8.70
C VAL A 51 3.83 -4.57 10.12
N GLN A 52 2.71 -4.16 10.67
CA GLN A 52 2.48 -3.78 12.05
C GLN A 52 1.68 -4.88 12.75
N SER A 53 2.14 -5.31 13.91
CA SER A 53 1.40 -6.24 14.77
C SER A 53 1.52 -5.79 16.22
N THR A 54 0.45 -5.99 16.98
CA THR A 54 0.42 -5.73 18.43
C THR A 54 1.22 -6.77 19.21
N HIS A 55 1.44 -7.95 18.64
CA HIS A 55 2.18 -9.04 19.27
C HIS A 55 3.56 -9.25 18.61
N LEU A 56 4.54 -9.65 19.41
CA LEU A 56 5.93 -9.87 18.96
C LEU A 56 6.11 -11.21 18.22
N ASN A 57 5.07 -12.04 18.17
CA ASN A 57 5.11 -13.35 17.58
C ASN A 57 5.26 -13.29 16.05
N LYS A 58 5.94 -14.31 15.50
CA LYS A 58 6.06 -14.47 14.05
C LYS A 58 4.73 -15.01 13.53
N SER A 59 4.09 -14.24 12.65
CA SER A 59 2.90 -14.67 11.92
C SER A 59 3.25 -15.12 10.50
N LYS A 60 2.37 -15.89 9.88
CA LYS A 60 2.51 -16.34 8.50
C LYS A 60 1.42 -15.71 7.67
N ILE A 61 1.80 -15.09 6.56
CA ILE A 61 0.84 -14.60 5.56
C ILE A 61 0.97 -15.48 4.33
N LYS A 62 -0.15 -16.00 3.85
CA LYS A 62 -0.24 -16.70 2.57
C LYS A 62 -0.78 -15.74 1.52
N ILE A 63 -0.11 -15.70 0.38
CA ILE A 63 -0.49 -14.88 -0.77
C ILE A 63 -0.75 -15.84 -1.93
N ASN A 64 -1.95 -15.82 -2.50
CA ASN A 64 -2.27 -16.59 -3.70
C ASN A 64 -2.62 -15.64 -4.83
N VAL A 65 -2.05 -15.84 -6.01
CA VAL A 65 -2.40 -15.05 -7.20
C VAL A 65 -3.61 -15.69 -7.87
N VAL A 66 -4.70 -14.93 -7.91
CA VAL A 66 -5.97 -15.35 -8.51
C VAL A 66 -6.02 -14.99 -10.00
N LYS A 67 -5.44 -13.85 -10.37
CA LYS A 67 -5.44 -13.35 -11.74
C LYS A 67 -4.15 -12.62 -12.07
N ASN A 68 -3.71 -12.76 -13.31
CA ASN A 68 -2.48 -12.20 -13.87
C ASN A 68 -1.22 -12.62 -13.08
N CYS A 69 -0.20 -11.77 -12.98
CA CYS A 69 1.05 -12.07 -12.30
C CYS A 69 1.68 -10.86 -11.60
N GLY A 70 2.57 -11.14 -10.65
CA GLY A 70 3.24 -10.12 -9.86
C GLY A 70 4.48 -10.67 -9.19
N SER A 71 5.05 -9.91 -8.26
CA SER A 71 6.18 -10.34 -7.45
C SER A 71 5.97 -10.04 -5.97
N VAL A 72 6.51 -10.90 -5.11
CA VAL A 72 6.56 -10.68 -3.66
C VAL A 72 8.00 -10.92 -3.21
N ASN A 73 8.65 -9.92 -2.63
CA ASN A 73 10.07 -9.91 -2.28
C ASN A 73 10.97 -10.38 -3.44
N GLY A 74 10.68 -9.91 -4.66
CA GLY A 74 11.41 -10.26 -5.89
C GLY A 74 11.07 -11.64 -6.47
N LYS A 75 10.32 -12.49 -5.76
CA LYS A 75 9.85 -13.78 -6.29
C LYS A 75 8.62 -13.55 -7.18
N LYS A 76 8.74 -13.82 -8.47
CA LYS A 76 7.62 -13.77 -9.42
C LYS A 76 6.61 -14.88 -9.12
N LEU A 77 5.33 -14.53 -9.14
CA LEU A 77 4.19 -15.40 -8.93
C LEU A 77 3.19 -15.18 -10.06
N SER A 78 2.72 -16.28 -10.63
CA SER A 78 1.69 -16.30 -11.69
C SER A 78 0.38 -16.84 -11.16
N THR A 79 -0.68 -16.70 -11.95
CA THR A 79 -2.03 -17.20 -11.61
C THR A 79 -2.00 -18.65 -11.12
N GLY A 80 -2.70 -18.93 -10.03
CA GLY A 80 -2.75 -20.22 -9.36
C GLY A 80 -1.58 -20.50 -8.41
N GLN A 81 -0.49 -19.74 -8.51
CA GLN A 81 0.64 -19.87 -7.60
C GLN A 81 0.40 -19.09 -6.31
N GLY A 82 1.03 -19.57 -5.23
CA GLY A 82 1.05 -18.87 -3.97
C GLY A 82 2.42 -18.90 -3.31
N THR A 83 2.60 -18.01 -2.36
CA THR A 83 3.78 -17.97 -1.50
C THR A 83 3.36 -17.81 -0.04
N LEU A 84 4.22 -18.28 0.84
CA LEU A 84 4.10 -18.12 2.29
C LEU A 84 5.25 -17.25 2.76
N ILE A 85 4.91 -16.13 3.41
CA ILE A 85 5.90 -15.25 4.02
C ILE A 85 5.75 -15.28 5.53
N LYS A 86 6.88 -15.39 6.23
CA LYS A 86 6.94 -15.25 7.68
C LYS A 86 7.19 -13.78 7.98
N VAL A 87 6.32 -13.16 8.76
CA VAL A 87 6.40 -11.75 9.12
C VAL A 87 6.39 -11.60 10.64
N LYS A 88 7.09 -10.59 11.12
CA LYS A 88 7.05 -10.07 12.48
C LYS A 88 6.69 -8.59 12.44
N ASN A 89 6.44 -7.99 13.60
CA ASN A 89 6.29 -6.54 13.68
C ASN A 89 7.48 -5.80 13.00
N ASN A 90 7.17 -4.74 12.26
CA ASN A 90 8.08 -3.96 11.40
C ASN A 90 8.75 -4.75 10.26
N SER A 91 8.18 -5.88 9.82
CA SER A 91 8.69 -6.56 8.62
C SER A 91 8.32 -5.77 7.37
N SER A 92 9.29 -5.53 6.50
CA SER A 92 9.06 -4.93 5.19
C SER A 92 8.86 -6.01 4.13
N VAL A 93 7.85 -5.82 3.28
CA VAL A 93 7.51 -6.70 2.16
C VAL A 93 7.40 -5.85 0.90
N SER A 94 8.24 -6.13 -0.08
CA SER A 94 8.15 -5.48 -1.39
C SER A 94 7.21 -6.27 -2.30
N VAL A 95 6.29 -5.59 -2.96
CA VAL A 95 5.33 -6.21 -3.87
C VAL A 95 5.28 -5.45 -5.20
N THR A 96 5.20 -6.22 -6.28
CA THR A 96 4.91 -5.70 -7.62
C THR A 96 3.65 -6.36 -8.13
N ALA A 97 2.72 -5.59 -8.68
CA ALA A 97 1.49 -6.11 -9.24
C ALA A 97 1.29 -5.53 -10.64
N GLU A 98 1.30 -6.37 -11.67
CA GLU A 98 1.01 -5.95 -13.04
C GLU A 98 -0.47 -5.49 -13.15
N PRO A 99 -0.84 -4.71 -14.18
CA PRO A 99 -2.22 -4.30 -14.41
C PRO A 99 -3.17 -5.50 -14.40
N GLY A 100 -4.31 -5.39 -13.71
CA GLY A 100 -5.31 -6.45 -13.63
C GLY A 100 -4.93 -7.63 -12.72
N THR A 101 -3.82 -7.55 -11.98
CA THR A 101 -3.43 -8.57 -11.00
C THR A 101 -4.40 -8.61 -9.83
N GLN A 102 -4.84 -9.81 -9.46
CA GLN A 102 -5.66 -10.04 -8.29
C GLN A 102 -5.02 -11.10 -7.40
N ILE A 103 -4.97 -10.83 -6.10
CA ILE A 103 -4.41 -11.75 -5.11
C ILE A 103 -5.37 -11.94 -3.94
N ASN A 104 -5.28 -13.10 -3.31
CA ASN A 104 -5.85 -13.38 -2.00
C ASN A 104 -4.74 -13.36 -0.96
N LEU A 105 -4.89 -12.48 0.01
CA LEU A 105 -4.00 -12.31 1.14
C LEU A 105 -4.66 -12.94 2.37
N ILE A 106 -3.98 -13.89 3.01
CA ILE A 106 -4.56 -14.70 4.09
C ILE A 106 -3.62 -14.63 5.28
N ASN A 107 -4.13 -14.19 6.43
CA ASN A 107 -3.39 -14.26 7.68
C ASN A 107 -3.55 -15.64 8.29
N LEU A 108 -2.49 -16.45 8.29
CA LEU A 108 -2.47 -17.78 8.92
C LEU A 108 -1.91 -17.74 10.35
N GLY A 109 -1.71 -16.54 10.90
CA GLY A 109 -1.37 -16.32 12.31
C GLY A 109 -2.61 -16.32 13.20
N THR A 110 -2.36 -16.33 14.51
CA THR A 110 -3.38 -16.20 15.56
C THR A 110 -3.62 -14.76 15.97
N ASP A 111 -2.77 -13.83 15.51
CA ASP A 111 -2.77 -12.42 15.89
C ASP A 111 -3.28 -11.54 14.75
N ASP A 112 -3.91 -10.41 15.11
CA ASP A 112 -4.26 -9.37 14.14
C ASP A 112 -2.99 -8.76 13.52
N LEU A 113 -3.04 -8.57 12.21
CA LEU A 113 -1.98 -7.94 11.44
C LEU A 113 -2.50 -6.71 10.72
N GLN A 114 -1.65 -5.70 10.60
CA GLN A 114 -1.90 -4.54 9.76
C GLN A 114 -0.72 -4.35 8.83
N ALA A 115 -0.95 -4.18 7.53
CA ALA A 115 0.08 -3.86 6.56
C ALA A 115 -0.13 -2.43 6.07
N VAL A 116 0.89 -1.61 6.19
CA VAL A 116 0.90 -0.23 5.72
C VAL A 116 1.74 -0.18 4.46
N CYS A 117 1.09 -0.02 3.30
CA CYS A 117 1.74 -0.03 2.00
C CYS A 117 1.89 1.40 1.44
N SER A 118 3.06 1.72 0.92
CA SER A 118 3.31 2.94 0.14
C SER A 118 3.75 2.57 -1.28
N THR A 119 3.23 3.30 -2.27
CA THR A 119 3.59 3.19 -3.70
C THR A 119 4.41 4.37 -4.15
#